data_AF-A0A2C1CSG7-F1
#
_entry.id   AF-A0A2C1CSG7-F1
#
_cell.length_a   1.000
_cell.length_b   1.000
_cell.length_c   1.000
_cell.angle_alpha   90.00
_cell.angle_beta   90.00
_cell.angle_gamma   90.00
#
_symmetry.space_group_name_H-M   'P 1'
#
loop_
_entity.id
_entity.type
_entity.pdbx_description
1 polymer ?
#
loop_
_entity_poly.entity_id
_entity_poly.type
_entity_poly.pdbx_seq_one_letter_code
_entity_poly.pdbx_strand_id
1 'polypeptide(L)'
;MIFFMLAISVGLIFFVHYITKQMFKYEANHLSSKKRFLINLLQFVRFAPVIVLLVICILVLTTLHTKTGIRLSHAWYAAQFWAYYTFLYCIYMITRKKLLLFSMVISLIMAIYYTPLFHFENQFIGLYVIVADICGILMFINLWMSISKVLVGMKNR
;
A
#
# COMPACT_ATOMS: atom_id res chain seq x y z
N MET A 1 0.49 17.79 10.91
CA MET A 1 0.83 16.44 10.40
C MET A 1 -0.34 15.46 10.40
N ILE A 2 -1.11 15.30 11.49
CA ILE A 2 -2.26 14.37 11.54
C ILE A 2 -3.22 14.59 10.37
N PHE A 3 -3.69 15.83 10.17
CA PHE A 3 -4.61 16.15 9.07
C PHE A 3 -4.02 15.83 7.69
N PHE A 4 -2.69 15.97 7.52
CA PHE A 4 -2.02 15.66 6.27
C PHE A 4 -1.94 14.15 6.02
N MET A 5 -1.56 13.36 7.03
CA MET A 5 -1.60 11.89 6.95
C MET A 5 -3.00 11.37 6.69
N LEU A 6 -4.00 11.93 7.37
CA LEU A 6 -5.39 11.53 7.21
C LEU A 6 -5.89 11.89 5.80
N ALA A 7 -5.59 13.10 5.30
CA ALA A 7 -5.92 13.54 3.94
C ALA A 7 -5.27 12.64 2.88
N ILE A 8 -3.99 12.27 3.03
CA ILE A 8 -3.30 11.35 2.12
C ILE A 8 -3.94 9.96 2.17
N SER A 9 -4.21 9.45 3.36
CA SER A 9 -4.76 8.10 3.55
C SER A 9 -6.15 8.01 2.93
N VAL A 10 -7.02 9.00 3.18
CA VAL A 10 -8.35 9.10 2.57
C VAL A 10 -8.25 9.28 1.06
N GLY A 11 -7.35 10.15 0.58
CA GLY A 11 -7.11 10.35 -0.85
C GLY A 11 -6.70 9.06 -1.57
N LEU A 12 -5.77 8.29 -1.00
CA LEU A 12 -5.35 6.99 -1.53
C LEU A 12 -6.48 5.97 -1.51
N ILE A 13 -7.32 5.98 -0.47
CA ILE A 13 -8.47 5.09 -0.36
C ILE A 13 -9.45 5.33 -1.52
N PHE A 14 -9.84 6.58 -1.74
CA PHE A 14 -10.72 6.95 -2.84
C PHE A 14 -10.09 6.66 -4.20
N PHE A 15 -8.80 6.94 -4.34
CA PHE A 15 -8.07 6.72 -5.58
C PHE A 15 -8.02 5.24 -5.97
N VAL A 16 -7.70 4.34 -5.03
CA VAL A 16 -7.70 2.89 -5.31
C VAL A 16 -9.09 2.38 -5.67
N HIS A 17 -10.13 2.87 -5.02
CA HIS A 17 -11.49 2.53 -5.39
C HIS A 17 -11.81 2.96 -6.84
N TYR A 18 -11.45 4.19 -7.20
CA TYR A 18 -11.63 4.73 -8.55
C TYR A 18 -10.87 3.94 -9.62
N ILE A 19 -9.60 3.64 -9.37
CA ILE A 19 -8.73 2.90 -10.29
C ILE A 19 -9.22 1.46 -10.48
N THR A 20 -9.65 0.80 -9.39
CA THR A 20 -10.24 -0.55 -9.47
C THR A 20 -11.47 -0.56 -10.38
N LYS A 21 -12.36 0.43 -10.24
CA LYS A 21 -13.54 0.57 -11.11
C LYS A 21 -13.16 0.85 -12.57
N GLN A 22 -12.15 1.68 -12.81
CA GLN A 22 -11.65 1.94 -14.17
C GLN A 22 -11.03 0.70 -14.82
N MET A 23 -10.26 -0.08 -14.06
CA MET A 23 -9.62 -1.31 -14.54
C MET A 23 -10.66 -2.28 -15.09
N PHE A 24 -11.76 -2.52 -14.36
CA PHE A 24 -12.82 -3.42 -14.81
C PHE A 24 -13.50 -2.97 -16.11
N LYS A 25 -13.67 -1.66 -16.31
CA LYS A 25 -14.19 -1.12 -17.58
C LYS A 25 -13.22 -1.34 -18.75
N TYR A 26 -11.92 -1.28 -18.47
CA TYR A 26 -10.89 -1.38 -19.51
C TYR A 26 -10.57 -2.85 -19.86
N GLU A 27 -10.47 -3.72 -18.87
CA GLU A 27 -10.19 -5.16 -19.06
C GLU A 27 -11.35 -5.88 -19.77
N ALA A 28 -12.60 -5.43 -19.60
CA ALA A 28 -13.72 -5.92 -20.39
C ALA A 28 -13.50 -5.79 -21.92
N ASN A 29 -12.64 -4.85 -22.34
CA ASN A 29 -12.36 -4.58 -23.75
C ASN A 29 -11.01 -5.16 -24.21
N HIS A 30 -10.15 -5.66 -23.30
CA HIS A 30 -8.80 -6.13 -23.66
C HIS A 30 -8.29 -7.22 -22.71
N LEU A 31 -8.00 -8.40 -23.26
CA LEU A 31 -7.40 -9.52 -22.54
C LEU A 31 -5.87 -9.30 -22.40
N SER A 32 -5.36 -9.25 -21.17
CA SER A 32 -3.91 -9.09 -20.93
C SER A 32 -3.18 -10.43 -21.06
N SER A 33 -2.18 -10.49 -21.95
CA SER A 33 -1.31 -11.66 -22.16
C SER A 33 -0.51 -12.07 -20.90
N LYS A 34 -0.31 -11.16 -19.93
CA LYS A 34 0.51 -11.41 -18.72
C LYS A 34 -0.32 -11.73 -17.46
N LYS A 35 -1.54 -12.22 -17.65
CA LYS A 35 -2.53 -12.47 -16.58
C LYS A 35 -1.99 -13.26 -15.38
N ARG A 36 -1.27 -14.36 -15.63
CA ARG A 36 -0.75 -15.25 -14.57
C ARG A 36 0.30 -14.56 -13.68
N PHE A 37 1.22 -13.82 -14.29
CA PHE A 37 2.23 -13.05 -13.56
C PHE A 37 1.58 -11.99 -12.66
N LEU A 38 0.59 -11.27 -13.20
CA LEU A 38 -0.14 -10.25 -12.45
C LEU A 38 -0.89 -10.83 -11.25
N ILE A 39 -1.57 -11.97 -11.43
CA ILE A 39 -2.27 -12.67 -10.34
C ILE A 39 -1.30 -13.03 -9.21
N ASN A 40 -0.15 -13.62 -9.52
CA ASN A 40 0.85 -14.00 -8.52
C ASN A 40 1.40 -12.77 -7.80
N LEU A 41 1.69 -11.69 -8.52
CA LEU A 41 2.18 -10.44 -7.93
C LEU A 41 1.14 -9.79 -7.02
N LEU A 42 -0.13 -9.72 -7.44
CA LEU A 42 -1.24 -9.21 -6.64
C LEU A 42 -1.45 -10.04 -5.36
N GLN A 43 -1.34 -11.36 -5.43
CA GLN A 43 -1.37 -12.23 -4.26
C GLN A 43 -0.20 -11.95 -3.31
N PHE A 44 1.01 -11.79 -3.83
CA PHE A 44 2.17 -11.44 -3.00
C PHE A 44 2.00 -10.08 -2.31
N VAL A 45 1.62 -9.04 -3.06
CA VAL A 45 1.41 -7.68 -2.54
C VAL A 45 0.34 -7.64 -1.45
N ARG A 46 -0.70 -8.47 -1.57
CA ARG A 46 -1.75 -8.59 -0.56
C ARG A 46 -1.20 -8.99 0.81
N PHE A 47 -0.24 -9.93 0.85
CA PHE A 47 0.34 -10.43 2.11
C PHE A 47 1.61 -9.70 2.55
N ALA A 48 2.27 -8.98 1.64
CA ALA A 48 3.55 -8.31 1.92
C ALA A 48 3.53 -7.38 3.15
N PRO A 49 2.52 -6.52 3.39
CA PRO A 49 2.48 -5.68 4.59
C PRO A 49 2.46 -6.48 5.90
N VAL A 50 1.80 -7.64 5.91
CA VAL A 50 1.73 -8.52 7.09
C VAL A 50 3.09 -9.19 7.34
N ILE A 51 3.76 -9.64 6.28
CA ILE A 51 5.10 -10.25 6.38
C ILE A 51 6.10 -9.23 6.92
N VAL A 52 6.07 -7.99 6.39
CA VAL A 52 6.95 -6.91 6.84
C VAL A 52 6.71 -6.57 8.32
N LEU A 53 5.45 -6.50 8.75
CA LEU A 53 5.12 -6.28 10.16
C LEU A 53 5.66 -7.40 11.05
N LEU A 54 5.55 -8.66 10.62
CA LEU A 54 6.04 -9.81 11.36
C LEU A 54 7.57 -9.81 11.49
N VAL A 55 8.29 -9.57 10.39
CA VAL A 55 9.76 -9.49 10.38
C VAL A 55 10.25 -8.37 11.29
N ILE A 56 9.60 -7.21 11.23
CA ILE A 56 9.99 -6.04 12.03
C ILE A 56 9.62 -6.23 13.49
N CYS A 57 8.51 -6.90 13.80
CA CYS A 57 8.17 -7.30 15.17
C CYS A 57 9.27 -8.19 15.77
N ILE A 58 9.71 -9.22 15.04
CA ILE A 58 10.81 -10.10 15.48
C ILE A 58 12.09 -9.30 15.68
N LEU A 59 12.47 -8.44 14.73
CA LEU A 59 13.68 -7.64 14.81
C LEU A 59 13.66 -6.68 16.00
N VAL A 60 12.52 -6.03 16.23
CA VAL A 60 12.33 -5.09 17.33
C VAL A 60 12.37 -5.81 18.69
N LEU A 61 11.74 -6.98 18.81
CA LEU A 61 11.75 -7.77 20.04
C LEU A 61 13.13 -8.37 20.38
N THR A 62 13.95 -8.67 19.36
CA THR A 62 15.23 -9.38 19.54
C THR A 62 16.45 -8.47 19.57
N THR A 63 16.42 -7.31 18.90
CA THR A 63 17.64 -6.49 18.70
C THR A 63 17.48 -5.01 19.08
N LEU A 64 16.27 -4.46 18.99
CA LEU A 64 16.03 -3.01 19.09
C LEU A 64 15.01 -2.73 20.21
N HIS A 65 15.42 -2.98 21.45
CA HIS A 65 14.59 -2.82 22.66
C HIS A 65 14.16 -1.37 22.97
N THR A 66 14.56 -0.38 22.17
CA THR A 66 14.23 1.03 22.36
C THR A 66 13.15 1.50 21.38
N LYS A 67 12.13 2.20 21.87
CA LYS A 67 11.04 2.82 21.06
C LYS A 67 10.33 1.84 20.12
N THR A 68 10.10 0.62 20.60
CA THR A 68 9.54 -0.51 19.85
C THR A 68 8.23 -0.18 19.13
N GLY A 69 7.28 0.48 19.82
CA GLY A 69 5.99 0.86 19.25
C GLY A 69 6.11 1.83 18.07
N ILE A 70 6.92 2.88 18.19
CA ILE A 70 7.10 3.89 17.13
C ILE A 70 7.66 3.24 15.87
N ARG A 71 8.64 2.34 16.03
CA ARG A 71 9.29 1.65 14.91
C ARG A 71 8.35 0.68 14.20
N LEU A 72 7.51 -0.01 14.97
CA LEU A 72 6.53 -0.95 14.42
C LEU A 72 5.42 -0.22 13.65
N SER A 73 4.84 0.84 14.24
CA SER A 73 3.81 1.65 13.57
C SER A 73 4.34 2.37 12.33
N HIS A 74 5.58 2.87 12.40
CA HIS A 74 6.29 3.42 11.25
C HIS A 74 6.40 2.41 10.09
N ALA A 75 6.94 1.24 10.39
CA ALA A 75 7.12 0.18 9.42
C ALA A 75 5.79 -0.27 8.81
N TRP A 76 4.77 -0.39 9.64
CA TRP A 76 3.41 -0.73 9.22
C TRP A 76 2.85 0.30 8.23
N TYR A 77 3.01 1.59 8.53
CA TYR A 77 2.52 2.68 7.68
C TYR A 77 3.31 2.76 6.37
N ALA A 78 4.64 2.69 6.42
CA ALA A 78 5.51 2.71 5.25
C ALA A 78 5.24 1.52 4.30
N ALA A 79 5.02 0.32 4.86
CA ALA A 79 4.69 -0.87 4.09
C ALA A 79 3.42 -0.70 3.24
N GLN A 80 2.46 0.11 3.70
CA GLN A 80 1.27 0.40 2.89
C GLN A 80 1.65 1.12 1.60
N PHE A 81 2.48 2.18 1.63
CA PHE A 81 2.86 2.92 0.42
C PHE A 81 3.59 2.05 -0.61
N TRP A 82 4.42 1.11 -0.16
CA TRP A 82 5.05 0.11 -1.03
C TRP A 82 4.02 -0.83 -1.67
N ALA A 83 3.01 -1.26 -0.90
CA ALA A 83 1.92 -2.08 -1.42
C ALA A 83 1.04 -1.30 -2.42
N TYR A 84 0.73 -0.03 -2.15
CA TYR A 84 0.02 0.87 -3.07
C TYR A 84 0.78 1.06 -4.38
N TYR A 85 2.08 1.37 -4.31
CA TYR A 85 2.94 1.49 -5.47
C TYR A 85 2.87 0.24 -6.37
N THR A 86 3.02 -0.94 -5.75
CA THR A 86 3.03 -2.20 -6.49
C THR A 86 1.64 -2.55 -7.05
N PHE A 87 0.57 -2.22 -6.33
CA PHE A 87 -0.79 -2.35 -6.85
C PHE A 87 -1.02 -1.47 -8.08
N LEU A 88 -0.60 -0.20 -8.02
CA LEU A 88 -0.70 0.71 -9.16
C LEU A 88 0.13 0.24 -10.36
N TYR A 89 1.28 -0.38 -10.11
CA TYR A 89 2.06 -1.06 -11.16
C TYR A 89 1.27 -2.14 -11.87
N CYS A 90 0.62 -3.03 -11.10
CA CYS A 90 -0.20 -4.10 -11.66
C CYS A 90 -1.34 -3.54 -12.52
N ILE A 91 -2.03 -2.50 -12.04
CA ILE A 91 -3.12 -1.89 -12.80
C ILE A 91 -2.61 -1.14 -14.05
N TYR A 92 -1.45 -0.50 -13.97
CA TYR A 92 -0.81 0.12 -15.13
C TYR A 92 -0.47 -0.93 -16.20
N MET A 93 0.04 -2.09 -15.80
CA MET A 93 0.34 -3.19 -16.72
C MET A 93 -0.92 -3.72 -17.44
N ILE A 94 -2.09 -3.63 -16.81
CA ILE A 94 -3.38 -4.02 -17.40
C ILE A 94 -3.93 -2.90 -18.31
N THR A 95 -3.98 -1.67 -17.82
CA THR A 95 -4.70 -0.56 -18.49
C THR A 95 -3.82 0.30 -19.41
N ARG A 96 -2.49 0.24 -19.25
CA ARG A 96 -1.47 1.05 -19.93
C ARG A 96 -1.69 2.57 -19.88
N LYS A 97 -2.54 3.05 -18.97
CA LYS A 97 -2.84 4.48 -18.83
C LYS A 97 -1.66 5.25 -18.25
N LYS A 98 -1.12 6.22 -18.99
CA LYS A 98 0.01 7.05 -18.56
C LYS A 98 -0.25 7.82 -17.26
N LEU A 99 -1.50 8.16 -16.95
CA LEU A 99 -1.87 8.82 -15.69
C LEU A 99 -1.53 7.99 -14.45
N LEU A 100 -1.52 6.66 -14.57
CA LEU A 100 -1.10 5.76 -13.48
C LEU A 100 0.40 5.83 -13.20
N LEU A 101 1.24 6.13 -14.20
CA LEU A 101 2.68 6.32 -13.99
C LEU A 101 2.94 7.50 -13.06
N PHE A 102 2.22 8.61 -13.24
CA PHE A 102 2.37 9.78 -12.39
C PHE A 102 2.01 9.46 -10.93
N SER A 103 0.89 8.76 -10.72
CA SER A 103 0.49 8.32 -9.38
C SER A 103 1.46 7.32 -8.75
N MET A 104 2.03 6.41 -9.54
CA MET A 104 3.08 5.51 -9.08
C MET A 104 4.32 6.27 -8.61
N VAL A 105 4.79 7.24 -9.38
CA VAL A 105 5.97 8.05 -9.01
C VAL A 105 5.74 8.78 -7.69
N ILE A 106 4.55 9.36 -7.49
CA ILE A 106 4.20 10.00 -6.22
C ILE A 106 4.21 8.97 -5.08
N SER A 107 3.60 7.80 -5.27
CA SER A 107 3.59 6.74 -4.26
C SER A 107 5.01 6.27 -3.91
N LEU A 108 5.92 6.23 -4.88
CA LEU A 108 7.31 5.85 -4.68
C LEU A 108 8.08 6.93 -3.89
N ILE A 109 7.90 8.20 -4.23
CA ILE A 109 8.51 9.32 -3.50
C ILE A 109 8.04 9.30 -2.05
N MET A 110 6.74 9.08 -1.81
CA MET A 110 6.19 8.99 -0.45
C MET A 110 6.72 7.76 0.30
N ALA A 111 6.85 6.62 -0.37
CA ALA A 111 7.44 5.42 0.22
C ALA A 111 8.90 5.67 0.65
N ILE A 112 9.71 6.27 -0.23
CA ILE A 112 11.11 6.61 0.07
C ILE A 112 11.18 7.64 1.21
N TYR A 113 10.34 8.67 1.19
CA TYR A 113 10.30 9.71 2.22
C TYR A 113 9.92 9.16 3.60
N TYR A 114 8.99 8.20 3.63
CA TYR A 114 8.54 7.54 4.85
C TYR A 114 9.34 6.27 5.19
N THR A 115 10.42 5.95 4.49
CA THR A 115 11.31 4.82 4.85
C THR A 115 12.38 5.18 5.92
N PRO A 116 13.05 6.36 5.89
CA PRO A 116 14.09 6.68 6.87
C PRO A 116 13.51 6.97 8.26
N LEU A 117 13.94 6.16 9.24
CA LEU A 117 13.51 6.20 10.64
C LEU A 117 13.76 7.56 11.33
N PHE A 118 14.84 8.26 10.96
CA PHE A 118 15.25 9.53 11.58
C PHE A 118 14.25 10.67 11.36
N HIS A 119 13.57 10.70 10.22
CA HIS A 119 12.54 11.70 9.96
C HIS A 119 11.24 11.36 10.71
N PHE A 120 10.99 10.07 10.92
CA PHE A 120 9.82 9.56 11.62
C PHE A 120 9.88 9.72 13.14
N GLU A 121 11.05 9.54 13.76
CA GLU A 121 11.21 9.70 15.22
C GLU A 121 10.91 11.13 15.69
N ASN A 122 11.21 12.15 14.88
CA ASN A 122 10.88 13.55 15.20
C ASN A 122 9.41 13.91 14.94
N GLN A 123 8.71 13.12 14.10
CA GLN A 123 7.35 13.42 13.67
C GLN A 123 6.27 12.66 14.44
N PHE A 124 6.61 11.55 15.11
CA PHE A 124 5.65 10.64 15.76
C PHE A 124 5.93 10.44 17.25
N ILE A 125 5.49 11.40 18.08
CA ILE A 125 5.56 11.32 19.55
C ILE A 125 4.13 11.21 20.13
N GLY A 126 3.83 10.11 20.83
CA GLY A 126 2.53 9.94 21.52
C GLY A 126 1.35 9.67 20.57
N LEU A 127 0.35 10.56 20.55
CA LEU A 127 -0.93 10.40 19.82
C LEU A 127 -0.79 10.13 18.32
N TYR A 128 0.30 10.57 17.70
CA TYR A 128 0.56 10.38 16.28
C TYR A 128 0.72 8.90 15.88
N VAL A 129 1.26 8.06 16.79
CA VAL A 129 1.48 6.63 16.55
C VAL A 129 0.16 5.90 16.35
N ILE A 130 -0.81 6.18 17.22
CA ILE A 130 -2.16 5.60 17.16
C ILE A 130 -2.86 6.00 15.86
N VAL A 131 -2.72 7.26 15.42
CA VAL A 131 -3.31 7.74 14.17
C VAL A 131 -2.70 7.04 12.96
N ALA A 132 -1.37 6.85 12.94
CA ALA A 132 -0.69 6.14 11.87
C ALA A 132 -1.13 4.67 11.77
N ASP A 133 -1.33 4.01 12.91
CA ASP A 133 -1.84 2.63 12.94
C ASP A 133 -3.27 2.53 12.42
N ILE A 134 -4.17 3.40 12.86
CA ILE A 134 -5.56 3.45 12.36
C ILE A 134 -5.57 3.70 10.85
N CYS A 135 -4.81 4.69 10.38
CA CYS A 135 -4.71 5.00 8.95
C CYS A 135 -4.13 3.83 8.16
N GLY A 136 -3.08 3.19 8.68
CA GLY A 136 -2.45 2.02 8.08
C GLY A 136 -3.40 0.83 7.96
N ILE A 137 -4.20 0.57 9.00
CA ILE A 137 -5.23 -0.50 8.98
C ILE A 137 -6.31 -0.20 7.94
N LEU A 138 -6.83 1.03 7.88
CA LEU A 138 -7.85 1.40 6.89
C LEU A 138 -7.30 1.28 5.46
N MET A 139 -6.07 1.75 5.25
CA MET A 139 -5.34 1.64 3.99
C MET A 139 -5.13 0.18 3.59
N PHE A 140 -4.75 -0.68 4.53
CA PHE A 140 -4.57 -2.11 4.32
C PHE A 140 -5.88 -2.81 3.92
N ILE A 141 -6.96 -2.61 4.69
CA ILE A 141 -8.27 -3.24 4.43
C ILE A 141 -8.78 -2.83 3.04
N ASN A 142 -8.71 -1.56 2.69
CA ASN A 142 -9.18 -1.11 1.38
C ASN A 142 -8.36 -1.69 0.23
N LEU A 143 -7.03 -1.71 0.37
CA LEU A 143 -6.15 -2.31 -0.63
C LEU A 143 -6.42 -3.80 -0.77
N TRP A 144 -6.57 -4.51 0.35
CA TRP A 144 -6.90 -5.94 0.39
C TRP A 144 -8.22 -6.25 -0.31
N MET A 145 -9.27 -5.47 -0.03
CA MET A 145 -10.57 -5.61 -0.68
C MET A 145 -10.47 -5.34 -2.19
N SER A 146 -9.71 -4.32 -2.59
CA SER A 146 -9.51 -3.96 -4.00
C SER A 146 -8.74 -5.03 -4.76
N ILE A 147 -7.63 -5.53 -4.20
CA ILE A 147 -6.87 -6.66 -4.75
C ILE A 147 -7.75 -7.90 -4.87
N SER A 148 -8.55 -8.21 -3.85
CA SER A 148 -9.45 -9.38 -3.87
C SER A 148 -10.50 -9.28 -4.96
N LYS A 149 -11.10 -8.10 -5.16
CA LYS A 149 -12.02 -7.84 -6.27
C LYS A 149 -11.34 -8.06 -7.62
N VAL A 150 -10.16 -7.46 -7.81
CA VAL A 150 -9.36 -7.61 -9.05
C VAL A 150 -9.04 -9.08 -9.32
N LEU A 151 -8.56 -9.82 -8.31
CA LEU A 151 -8.24 -11.25 -8.45
C LEU A 151 -9.47 -12.09 -8.84
N VAL A 152 -10.62 -11.88 -8.20
CA VAL A 152 -11.86 -12.61 -8.54
C VAL A 152 -12.31 -12.28 -9.97
N GLY A 153 -12.27 -11.01 -10.35
CA GLY A 153 -12.67 -10.59 -11.69
C GLY A 153 -11.73 -11.13 -12.79
N MET A 154 -10.44 -11.24 -12.49
CA MET A 154 -9.48 -11.90 -13.38
C MET A 154 -9.67 -13.41 -13.42
N LYS A 155 -10.09 -14.09 -12.34
CA LYS A 155 -10.25 -15.56 -12.30
C LYS A 155 -11.53 -16.04 -12.98
N ASN A 156 -12.61 -15.28 -12.89
CA ASN A 156 -13.93 -15.68 -13.42
C ASN A 156 -14.12 -15.38 -14.92
N ARG A 157 -13.12 -14.81 -15.59
CA ARG A 157 -13.08 -14.53 -17.03
C ARG A 157 -11.83 -15.15 -17.63
#